data_AF-A0A965DZC6-F1
#
_entry.id   AF-A0A965DZC6-F1
#
_cell.length_a   1.000
_cell.length_b   1.000
_cell.length_c   1.000
_cell.angle_alpha   90.00
_cell.angle_beta   90.00
_cell.angle_gamma   90.00
#
_symmetry.space_group_name_H-M   'P 1'
#
loop_
_entity.id
_entity.type
_entity.pdbx_description
1 polymer ?
#
loop_
_entity_poly.entity_id
_entity_poly.type
_entity_poly.pdbx_seq_one_letter_code
_entity_poly.pdbx_strand_id
1 'polypeptide(L)'
;MIDARAKSMAAAPTPAAQGQADTGLTGALRQLFALSEAYPDLKANTNFLALQEELQNTESRIAYARQFYNDAVERYNNTTQSFPGVIFAKSFNFADREFFEAEAAAANPPSVKF
;
A
#
# COMPACT_ATOMS: atom_id res chain seq x y z
N MET A 1 -7.74 -17.90 0.87
CA MET A 1 -7.89 -17.12 2.12
C MET A 1 -6.81 -17.40 3.15
N ILE A 2 -6.66 -18.65 3.63
CA ILE A 2 -5.62 -18.99 4.62
C ILE A 2 -4.21 -18.68 4.11
N ASP A 3 -3.90 -19.05 2.85
CA ASP A 3 -2.60 -18.79 2.24
C ASP A 3 -2.31 -17.28 2.04
N ALA A 4 -3.30 -16.50 1.59
CA ALA A 4 -3.15 -15.05 1.44
C ALA A 4 -2.97 -14.33 2.78
N ARG A 5 -3.70 -14.75 3.82
CA ARG A 5 -3.53 -14.24 5.19
C ARG A 5 -2.18 -14.62 5.77
N ALA A 6 -1.71 -15.85 5.55
CA ALA A 6 -0.39 -16.29 6.01
C ALA A 6 0.73 -15.47 5.34
N LYS A 7 0.59 -15.16 4.05
CA LYS A 7 1.54 -14.30 3.32
C LYS A 7 1.54 -12.84 3.81
N SER A 8 0.38 -12.28 4.15
CA SER A 8 0.28 -10.95 4.78
C SER A 8 0.98 -10.91 6.15
N MET A 9 0.76 -11.94 6.98
CA MET A 9 1.40 -12.03 8.30
C MET A 9 2.92 -12.30 8.24
N ALA A 10 3.38 -12.95 7.17
CA ALA A 10 4.79 -13.30 6.97
C ALA A 10 5.55 -12.29 6.09
N ALA A 11 4.90 -11.22 5.64
CA ALA A 11 5.53 -10.22 4.78
C ALA A 11 6.69 -9.54 5.51
N ALA A 12 7.82 -9.37 4.81
CA ALA A 12 8.95 -8.62 5.33
C ALA A 12 8.52 -7.17 5.68
N PRO A 13 9.14 -6.51 6.68
CA PRO A 13 8.79 -5.15 7.09
C PRO A 13 9.31 -4.09 6.10
N THR A 14 9.01 -4.29 4.82
CA THR A 14 9.34 -3.39 3.72
C THR A 14 8.05 -2.97 3.03
N PRO A 15 7.93 -1.71 2.58
CA PRO A 15 6.72 -1.20 1.92
C PRO A 15 6.29 -2.08 0.73
N ALA A 16 7.25 -2.49 -0.10
CA ALA A 16 7.00 -3.34 -1.27
C ALA A 16 6.45 -4.73 -0.90
N ALA A 17 7.03 -5.40 0.10
CA ALA A 17 6.57 -6.73 0.51
C ALA A 17 5.18 -6.68 1.17
N GLN A 18 4.91 -5.65 1.97
CA GLN A 18 3.62 -5.44 2.61
C GLN A 18 2.53 -5.12 1.58
N GLY A 19 2.82 -4.23 0.62
CA GLY A 19 1.87 -3.87 -0.45
C GLY A 19 1.48 -5.05 -1.34
N GLN A 20 2.43 -5.91 -1.69
CA GLN A 20 2.13 -7.14 -2.44
C GLN A 20 1.24 -8.11 -1.65
N ALA A 21 1.55 -8.32 -0.37
CA ALA A 21 0.82 -9.27 0.45
C ALA A 21 -0.62 -8.82 0.73
N ASP A 22 -0.83 -7.52 0.97
CA ASP A 22 -2.15 -6.92 1.11
C ASP A 22 -2.96 -7.01 -0.20
N THR A 23 -2.34 -6.75 -1.35
CA THR A 23 -3.01 -6.87 -2.66
C THR A 23 -3.52 -8.29 -2.90
N GLY A 24 -2.74 -9.29 -2.51
CA GLY A 24 -3.15 -10.69 -2.54
C GLY A 24 -4.32 -11.00 -1.59
N LEU A 25 -4.34 -10.39 -0.40
CA LEU A 25 -5.42 -10.54 0.57
C LEU A 25 -6.72 -9.90 0.05
N THR A 26 -6.68 -8.66 -0.43
CA THR A 26 -7.80 -7.95 -1.07
C THR A 26 -8.39 -8.76 -2.23
N GLY A 27 -7.53 -9.32 -3.10
CA GLY A 27 -7.98 -10.18 -4.19
C GLY A 27 -8.74 -11.42 -3.70
N ALA A 28 -8.24 -12.07 -2.65
CA ALA A 28 -8.90 -13.23 -2.05
C ALA A 28 -10.24 -12.87 -1.36
N LEU A 29 -10.35 -11.68 -0.77
CA LEU A 29 -11.59 -11.15 -0.19
C LEU A 29 -12.65 -10.87 -1.26
N ARG A 30 -12.27 -10.26 -2.39
CA ARG A 30 -13.19 -10.07 -3.52
C ARG A 30 -13.74 -11.40 -4.03
N GLN A 31 -12.90 -12.43 -4.15
CA GLN A 31 -13.35 -13.76 -4.56
C GLN A 31 -14.33 -14.37 -3.55
N LEU A 32 -14.12 -14.17 -2.25
CA LEU A 32 -15.03 -14.62 -1.21
C LEU A 32 -16.39 -13.91 -1.31
N PHE A 33 -16.41 -12.60 -1.54
CA PHE A 33 -17.66 -11.86 -1.69
C PHE A 33 -18.42 -12.28 -2.95
N ALA A 34 -17.73 -12.49 -4.08
CA ALA A 34 -18.35 -13.01 -5.30
C ALA A 34 -18.99 -14.40 -5.06
N LEU A 35 -18.35 -15.25 -4.26
CA LEU A 35 -18.93 -16.55 -3.90
C LEU A 35 -20.14 -16.39 -2.98
N SER A 36 -20.13 -15.43 -2.05
CA SER A 36 -21.26 -15.18 -1.14
C SER A 36 -22.53 -14.71 -1.85
N GLU A 37 -22.42 -14.13 -3.06
CA GLU A 37 -23.60 -13.81 -3.88
C GLU A 37 -24.33 -15.07 -4.37
N ALA A 38 -23.62 -16.19 -4.53
CA ALA A 38 -24.21 -17.48 -4.87
C ALA A 38 -24.82 -18.21 -3.65
N TYR A 39 -24.61 -17.71 -2.42
CA TYR A 39 -25.11 -18.30 -1.17
C TYR A 39 -25.91 -17.27 -0.35
N PRO A 40 -27.22 -17.09 -0.64
CA PRO A 40 -28.06 -16.08 0.00
C PRO A 40 -28.11 -16.16 1.53
N ASP A 41 -28.06 -17.38 2.08
CA ASP A 41 -28.07 -17.63 3.52
C ASP A 41 -26.79 -17.10 4.20
N LEU A 42 -25.65 -17.16 3.52
CA LEU A 42 -24.40 -16.60 4.00
C LEU A 42 -24.42 -15.07 3.93
N LYS A 43 -24.99 -14.52 2.86
CA LYS A 43 -25.17 -13.08 2.66
C LYS A 43 -26.10 -12.45 3.71
N ALA A 44 -27.15 -13.16 4.12
CA ALA A 44 -28.09 -12.69 5.14
C ALA A 44 -27.56 -12.86 6.58
N ASN A 45 -26.40 -13.51 6.76
CA ASN A 45 -25.83 -13.71 8.07
C ASN A 45 -25.26 -12.39 8.63
N THR A 46 -25.83 -11.91 9.73
CA THR A 46 -25.42 -10.65 10.39
C THR A 46 -23.92 -10.61 10.71
N ASN A 47 -23.31 -11.73 11.10
CA ASN A 47 -21.87 -11.79 11.38
C ASN A 47 -21.03 -11.63 10.11
N PHE A 48 -21.53 -12.11 8.97
CA PHE A 48 -20.85 -11.97 7.68
C PHE A 48 -20.92 -10.53 7.16
N LEU A 49 -22.08 -9.87 7.30
CA LEU A 49 -22.25 -8.45 6.96
C LEU A 49 -21.36 -7.54 7.82
N ALA A 50 -21.31 -7.78 9.13
CA ALA A 50 -20.42 -7.03 10.02
C ALA A 50 -18.93 -7.23 9.66
N LEU A 51 -18.54 -8.46 9.29
CA LEU A 51 -17.19 -8.74 8.82
C LEU A 51 -16.87 -8.03 7.51
N GLN A 52 -17.81 -8.00 6.56
CA GLN A 52 -17.65 -7.28 5.29
C GLN A 52 -17.43 -5.78 5.53
N GLU A 53 -18.23 -5.16 6.41
CA GLU A 53 -18.10 -3.75 6.75
C GLU A 53 -16.74 -3.45 7.41
N GLU A 54 -16.31 -4.26 8.37
CA GLU A 54 -15.02 -4.09 9.04
C GLU A 54 -13.85 -4.25 8.06
N LEU A 55 -13.94 -5.21 7.13
CA LEU A 55 -12.94 -5.38 6.07
C LEU A 55 -12.89 -4.18 5.14
N GLN A 56 -14.04 -3.63 4.73
CA GLN A 56 -14.09 -2.44 3.89
C GLN A 56 -13.50 -1.21 4.60
N ASN A 57 -13.80 -1.05 5.90
CA ASN A 57 -13.20 -0.02 6.74
C ASN A 57 -11.68 -0.20 6.84
N THR A 58 -11.22 -1.44 6.99
CA THR A 58 -9.80 -1.77 7.04
C THR A 58 -9.11 -1.46 5.72
N GLU A 59 -9.68 -1.83 4.57
CA GLU A 59 -9.13 -1.49 3.25
C GLU A 59 -9.04 0.01 3.04
N SER A 60 -10.07 0.76 3.45
CA SER A 60 -10.06 2.23 3.35
C SER A 60 -8.93 2.85 4.18
N ARG A 61 -8.69 2.32 5.39
CA ARG A 61 -7.57 2.75 6.24
C ARG A 61 -6.21 2.40 5.64
N ILE A 62 -6.07 1.19 5.07
CA ILE A 62 -4.85 0.76 4.39
C ILE A 62 -4.57 1.68 3.20
N ALA A 63 -5.56 1.93 2.35
CA ALA A 63 -5.43 2.81 1.19
C ALA A 63 -4.98 4.22 1.60
N TYR A 64 -5.61 4.80 2.62
CA TYR A 64 -5.21 6.09 3.17
C TYR A 64 -3.78 6.08 3.72
N ALA A 65 -3.40 5.04 4.48
CA ALA A 65 -2.06 4.92 5.03
C ALA A 65 -0.98 4.81 3.94
N ARG A 66 -1.28 4.10 2.83
CA ARG A 66 -0.38 4.01 1.67
C ARG A 66 -0.19 5.36 1.00
N GLN A 67 -1.29 6.05 0.71
CA GLN A 67 -1.23 7.38 0.12
C GLN A 67 -0.44 8.33 1.02
N PHE A 68 -0.76 8.37 2.31
CA PHE A 68 -0.06 9.22 3.28
C PHE A 68 1.45 8.91 3.33
N TYR A 69 1.83 7.64 3.30
CA TYR A 69 3.23 7.23 3.24
C TYR A 69 3.90 7.71 1.96
N ASN A 70 3.27 7.50 0.80
CA ASN A 70 3.79 7.95 -0.49
C ASN A 70 3.95 9.48 -0.52
N ASP A 71 2.96 10.25 -0.07
CA ASP A 71 3.02 11.71 0.02
C ASP A 71 4.16 12.19 0.95
N ALA A 72 4.45 11.44 2.00
CA ALA A 72 5.56 11.73 2.91
C ALA A 72 6.91 11.41 2.28
N VAL A 73 7.03 10.28 1.59
CA VAL A 73 8.22 9.87 0.84
C VAL A 73 8.50 10.83 -0.30
N GLU A 74 7.48 11.26 -1.04
CA GLU A 74 7.60 12.25 -2.12
C GLU A 74 8.15 13.56 -1.57
N ARG A 75 7.54 14.10 -0.50
CA ARG A 75 8.02 15.33 0.13
C ARG A 75 9.45 15.20 0.64
N TYR A 76 9.79 14.05 1.23
CA TYR A 76 11.13 13.77 1.71
C TYR A 76 12.14 13.75 0.56
N ASN A 77 11.90 12.93 -0.46
CA ASN A 77 12.78 12.77 -1.63
C ASN A 77 12.92 14.10 -2.39
N ASN A 78 11.82 14.82 -2.61
CA ASN A 78 11.86 16.15 -3.26
C ASN A 78 12.73 17.13 -2.47
N THR A 79 12.64 17.11 -1.14
CA THR A 79 13.44 17.99 -0.27
C THR A 79 14.91 17.60 -0.30
N THR A 80 15.25 16.31 -0.25
CA THR A 80 16.64 15.84 -0.29
C THR A 80 17.29 15.99 -1.66
N GLN A 81 16.50 16.02 -2.75
CA GLN A 81 16.99 16.16 -4.11
C GLN A 81 17.03 17.61 -4.63
N SER A 82 16.30 18.53 -4.00
CA SER A 82 16.24 19.95 -4.40
C SER A 82 17.24 20.82 -3.65
N PHE A 83 17.65 21.96 -4.23
CA PHE A 83 18.44 22.98 -3.53
C PHE A 83 17.57 23.73 -2.50
N PRO A 84 18.06 24.01 -1.27
CA PRO A 84 19.40 23.70 -0.73
C PRO A 84 19.54 22.30 -0.10
N GLY A 85 18.45 21.53 0.00
CA GLY A 85 18.40 20.25 0.69
C GLY A 85 19.41 19.21 0.19
N VAL A 86 19.76 19.18 -1.10
CA VAL A 86 20.78 18.29 -1.67
C VAL A 86 22.17 18.46 -1.07
N ILE A 87 22.51 19.66 -0.57
CA ILE A 87 23.79 19.92 0.08
C ILE A 87 23.83 19.26 1.45
N PHE A 88 22.75 19.42 2.21
CA PHE A 88 22.59 18.81 3.53
C PHE A 88 22.42 17.30 3.41
N ALA A 89 21.66 16.80 2.44
CA ALA A 89 21.46 15.39 2.20
C ALA A 89 22.78 14.65 1.92
N LYS A 90 23.65 15.22 1.07
CA LYS A 90 24.99 14.66 0.83
C LYS A 90 25.90 14.73 2.06
N SER A 91 25.84 15.83 2.80
CA SER A 91 26.69 16.04 3.99
C SER A 91 26.32 15.13 5.17
N PHE A 92 25.02 14.82 5.31
CA PHE A 92 24.49 13.98 6.39
C PHE A 92 24.08 12.56 5.94
N ASN A 93 24.41 12.19 4.70
CA ASN A 93 24.14 10.89 4.10
C ASN A 93 22.65 10.46 4.16
N PHE A 94 21.76 11.41 3.92
CA PHE A 94 20.33 11.13 3.77
C PHE A 94 20.06 10.49 2.41
N ALA A 95 19.67 9.22 2.41
CA ALA A 95 19.33 8.44 1.23
C ALA A 95 17.82 8.49 0.94
N ASP A 96 17.46 8.36 -0.33
CA ASP A 96 16.07 8.33 -0.78
C ASP A 96 15.28 7.19 -0.11
N ARG A 97 13.99 7.45 0.12
CA ARG A 97 13.05 6.46 0.64
C ARG A 97 12.27 5.84 -0.51
N GLU A 98 12.00 4.55 -0.40
CA GLU A 98 11.17 3.82 -1.36
C GLU A 98 9.69 4.12 -1.12
N PHE A 99 8.92 4.21 -2.21
CA PHE A 99 7.45 4.32 -2.15
C PHE A 99 6.79 2.98 -1.81
N PHE A 100 5.57 3.03 -1.27
CA PHE A 100 4.78 1.84 -0.94
C PHE A 100 4.23 1.15 -2.19
N GLU A 101 3.86 1.94 -3.20
CA GLU A 101 3.55 1.44 -4.52
C GLU A 101 4.64 1.93 -5.47
N ALA A 102 5.22 1.01 -6.24
CA ALA A 102 6.08 1.35 -7.36
C ALA A 102 5.19 1.97 -8.44
N GLU A 103 4.77 3.21 -8.27
CA GLU A 103 4.18 3.98 -9.33
C GLU A 103 5.22 4.07 -10.44
N ALA A 104 4.99 3.32 -11.51
CA ALA A 104 5.81 3.32 -12.72
C ALA A 104 5.99 4.74 -13.33
N ALA A 105 5.24 5.72 -12.84
CA ALA A 105 5.33 7.13 -13.21
C ALA A 105 6.51 7.88 -12.56
N ALA A 106 6.97 7.49 -11.36
CA ALA A 106 8.08 8.17 -10.69
C ALA A 106 9.47 7.75 -11.23
N ALA A 107 9.53 6.71 -12.06
CA ALA A 107 10.79 6.15 -12.58
C ALA A 107 11.48 7.02 -13.65
N ASN A 108 10.85 8.12 -14.10
CA ASN A 108 11.47 9.06 -15.03
C ASN A 108 11.50 10.46 -14.42
N PRO A 109 12.52 10.79 -13.59
CA PRO A 109 12.78 12.19 -13.28
C PRO A 109 12.96 12.96 -14.60
N PRO A 110 12.27 14.09 -14.81
CA PRO A 110 12.44 14.86 -16.04
C PRO A 110 13.91 15.29 -16.15
N SER A 111 14.61 14.81 -17.18
CA SER A 111 15.99 15.22 -17.43
C SER A 111 16.01 16.68 -17.86
N VAL A 112 16.22 17.59 -16.93
CA VAL A 112 16.49 18.99 -17.25
C VAL A 112 17.92 19.04 -17.79
N LYS A 113 18.04 19.02 -19.12
CA LYS A 113 19.27 19.40 -19.80
C LYS A 113 19.32 20.93 -19.83
N PHE A 114 20.37 21.50 -19.24
CA PHE A 114 20.78 22.87 -19.47
C PHE A 114 21.41 23.00 -20.86
#